data_AF-A0A3B9H503-F1
#
_entry.id   AF-A0A3B9H503-F1
#
_cell.length_a   1.000
_cell.length_b   1.000
_cell.length_c   1.000
_cell.angle_alpha   90.00
_cell.angle_beta   90.00
_cell.angle_gamma   90.00
#
_symmetry.space_group_name_H-M   'P 1'
#
loop_
_entity.id
_entity.type
_entity.pdbx_description
1 polymer ?
#
loop_
_entity_poly.entity_id
_entity_poly.type
_entity_poly.pdbx_seq_one_letter_code
_entity_poly.pdbx_strand_id
1 'polypeptide(L)'
;MKQLTRLVALIGMGLFLASFFLPAIAITPELKINGFYALLLELSMLFYVSDGAEYAEFLLMGLTNIWILFLFIRFWRKNERKGLTFLVIGLMLASVVYWLYKMEDTSVLLIGFWVWIIGGVLVAISNVLKVRRSE
;
A
#
# COMPACT_ATOMS: atom_id res chain seq x y z
N MET A 1 -16.50 -18.14 7.48
CA MET A 1 -15.84 -17.28 6.46
C MET A 1 -16.01 -15.79 6.69
N LYS A 2 -17.24 -15.24 6.81
CA LYS A 2 -17.45 -13.77 6.91
C LYS A 2 -16.67 -13.07 8.05
N GLN A 3 -16.63 -13.66 9.24
CA GLN A 3 -15.87 -13.11 10.37
C GLN A 3 -14.36 -13.18 10.12
N LEU A 4 -13.87 -14.28 9.54
CA LEU A 4 -12.47 -14.44 9.15
C LEU A 4 -12.05 -13.38 8.13
N THR A 5 -12.83 -13.14 7.07
CA THR A 5 -12.50 -12.12 6.05
C THR A 5 -12.43 -10.71 6.64
N ARG A 6 -13.33 -10.39 7.59
CA ARG A 6 -13.28 -9.11 8.32
C ARG A 6 -12.06 -8.99 9.21
N LEU A 7 -11.72 -10.07 9.92
CA LEU A 7 -10.53 -10.13 10.75
C LEU A 7 -9.27 -9.93 9.91
N VAL A 8 -9.18 -10.58 8.75
CA VAL A 8 -8.07 -10.40 7.80
C VAL A 8 -7.98 -8.95 7.31
N ALA A 9 -9.11 -8.32 6.97
CA ALA A 9 -9.12 -6.90 6.57
C ALA A 9 -8.61 -5.98 7.70
N LEU A 10 -9.05 -6.23 8.94
CA LEU A 10 -8.65 -5.44 10.11
C LEU A 10 -7.18 -5.65 10.49
N ILE A 11 -6.69 -6.90 10.46
CA ILE A 11 -5.27 -7.20 10.67
C ILE A 11 -4.43 -6.55 9.58
N GLY A 12 -4.84 -6.69 8.31
CA GLY A 12 -4.15 -6.06 7.19
C GLY A 12 -4.04 -4.55 7.35
N MET A 13 -5.14 -3.89 7.70
CA MET A 13 -5.15 -2.46 7.97
C MET A 13 -4.31 -2.09 9.21
N GLY A 14 -4.36 -2.90 10.26
CA GLY A 14 -3.54 -2.72 11.46
C GLY A 14 -2.05 -2.80 11.17
N LEU A 15 -1.61 -3.79 10.39
CA LEU A 15 -0.22 -3.92 9.95
C LEU A 15 0.20 -2.75 9.06
N PHE A 16 -0.65 -2.38 8.09
CA PHE A 16 -0.41 -1.22 7.24
C PHE A 16 -0.28 0.08 8.04
N LEU A 17 -1.07 0.29 9.09
CA LEU A 17 -0.92 1.47 9.95
C LEU A 17 0.33 1.38 10.83
N ALA A 18 0.64 0.19 11.35
CA ALA A 18 1.83 -0.03 12.18
C ALA A 18 3.14 0.23 11.41
N SER A 19 3.18 -0.08 10.11
CA SER A 19 4.38 0.14 9.30
C SER A 19 4.83 1.60 9.23
N PHE A 20 3.93 2.56 9.39
CA PHE A 20 4.28 3.99 9.41
C PHE A 20 5.17 4.36 10.60
N PHE A 21 5.10 3.61 11.70
CA PHE A 21 5.90 3.85 12.91
C PHE A 21 7.17 3.01 12.96
N LEU A 22 7.33 2.06 12.04
CA LEU A 22 8.50 1.18 11.97
C LEU A 22 9.57 1.75 11.01
N PRO A 23 10.85 1.44 11.25
CA PRO A 23 11.91 1.71 10.26
C PRO A 23 11.57 1.00 8.95
N ALA A 24 11.48 1.76 7.86
CA ALA A 24 11.07 1.26 6.55
C ALA A 24 12.23 1.21 5.56
N ILE A 25 13.11 2.22 5.59
CA ILE A 25 14.21 2.39 4.63
C ILE A 25 15.46 2.84 5.37
N ALA A 26 16.61 2.26 5.06
CA ALA A 26 17.91 2.80 5.45
C ALA A 26 18.66 3.31 4.23
N ILE A 27 18.92 4.62 4.20
CA ILE A 27 19.73 5.28 3.16
C ILE A 27 21.22 5.08 3.47
N THR A 28 21.58 5.18 4.75
CA THR A 28 22.89 4.79 5.28
C THR A 28 22.68 3.92 6.53
N PRO A 29 23.71 3.22 7.04
CA PRO A 29 23.58 2.43 8.27
C PRO A 29 23.08 3.24 9.47
N GLU A 30 23.41 4.53 9.53
CA GLU A 30 23.05 5.49 10.57
C GLU A 30 21.70 6.18 10.28
N LEU A 31 21.37 6.44 9.00
CA LEU A 31 20.16 7.15 8.60
C LEU A 31 19.04 6.18 8.22
N LYS A 32 18.18 5.91 9.19
CA LYS A 32 16.96 5.08 9.03
C LYS A 32 15.72 5.96 9.05
N ILE A 33 14.91 5.82 8.03
CA ILE A 33 13.65 6.56 7.86
C ILE A 33 12.50 5.61 8.17
N ASN A 34 11.54 6.06 8.97
CA ASN A 34 10.33 5.30 9.25
C ASN A 34 9.31 5.41 8.10
N GLY A 35 8.29 4.55 8.09
CA GLY A 35 7.29 4.56 7.02
C GLY A 35 6.53 5.89 6.89
N PHE A 36 6.32 6.63 7.98
CA PHE A 36 5.66 7.93 7.95
C PHE A 36 6.49 9.00 7.24
N TYR A 37 7.79 9.10 7.55
CA TYR A 37 8.68 10.02 6.85
C TYR A 37 8.89 9.60 5.40
N ALA A 38 8.94 8.31 5.08
CA ALA A 38 8.99 7.83 3.70
C ALA A 38 7.76 8.34 2.90
N LEU A 39 6.55 8.15 3.43
CA LEU A 39 5.32 8.70 2.84
C LEU A 39 5.40 10.22 2.62
N LEU A 40 5.90 10.99 3.59
CA LEU A 40 6.02 12.44 3.45
C LEU A 40 7.01 12.83 2.34
N LEU A 41 8.12 12.10 2.20
CA LEU A 41 9.07 12.31 1.12
C LEU A 41 8.43 12.05 -0.25
N GLU A 42 7.67 10.97 -0.39
CA GLU A 42 6.95 10.68 -1.64
C GLU A 42 5.89 11.73 -1.97
N LEU A 43 5.12 12.18 -0.97
CA LEU A 43 4.15 13.26 -1.17
C LEU A 43 4.84 14.57 -1.54
N SER A 44 6.05 14.80 -1.05
CA SER A 44 6.84 15.97 -1.40
C SER A 44 7.31 15.96 -2.85
N MET A 45 7.46 14.78 -3.48
CA MET A 45 7.84 14.67 -4.89
C MET A 45 6.87 15.43 -5.80
N LEU A 46 5.60 15.53 -5.43
CA LEU A 46 4.58 16.27 -6.19
C LEU A 46 4.98 17.73 -6.46
N PHE A 47 5.74 18.36 -5.56
CA PHE A 47 6.19 19.75 -5.72
C PHE A 47 7.40 19.90 -6.65
N TYR A 48 8.03 18.79 -7.02
CA TYR A 48 9.27 18.76 -7.81
C TYR A 48 9.10 18.04 -9.16
N VAL A 49 7.91 17.50 -9.45
CA VAL A 49 7.63 16.87 -10.76
C VAL A 49 7.77 17.89 -11.88
N SER A 50 8.68 17.60 -12.81
CA SER A 50 9.02 18.44 -13.95
C SER A 50 8.62 17.83 -15.29
N ASP A 51 8.44 16.50 -15.35
CA ASP A 51 8.01 15.79 -16.56
C ASP A 51 7.02 14.65 -16.30
N GLY A 52 6.58 14.00 -17.40
CA GLY A 52 5.59 12.93 -17.33
C GLY A 52 6.12 11.62 -16.71
N ALA A 53 7.42 11.36 -16.76
CA ALA A 53 8.02 10.18 -16.16
C ALA A 53 8.10 10.33 -14.64
N GLU A 54 8.53 11.50 -14.16
CA GLU A 54 8.53 11.86 -12.74
C GLU A 54 7.11 11.87 -12.17
N TYR A 55 6.11 12.30 -12.97
CA TYR A 55 4.71 12.22 -12.57
C TYR A 55 4.24 10.76 -12.43
N ALA A 56 4.60 9.89 -13.37
CA ALA A 56 4.26 8.47 -13.29
C ALA A 56 4.92 7.79 -12.09
N GLU A 57 6.16 8.16 -11.77
CA GLU A 57 6.87 7.72 -10.57
C GLU A 57 6.13 8.16 -9.29
N PHE A 58 5.71 9.42 -9.21
CA PHE A 58 4.86 9.90 -8.11
C PHE A 58 3.55 9.10 -7.99
N LEU A 59 2.86 8.83 -9.10
CA LEU A 59 1.62 8.06 -9.08
C LEU A 59 1.83 6.62 -8.55
N LEU A 60 2.93 5.98 -8.94
CA LEU A 60 3.26 4.62 -8.54
C LEU A 60 3.83 4.54 -7.12
N MET A 61 4.57 5.53 -6.66
CA MET A 61 5.14 5.51 -5.31
C MET A 61 4.18 6.09 -4.29
N GLY A 62 3.78 7.35 -4.48
CA GLY A 62 3.02 8.12 -3.50
C GLY A 62 1.56 7.69 -3.34
N LEU A 63 0.91 7.21 -4.41
CA LEU A 63 -0.50 6.80 -4.32
C LEU A 63 -0.70 5.36 -3.82
N THR A 64 0.36 4.57 -3.64
CA THR A 64 0.24 3.18 -3.16
C THR A 64 -0.55 3.08 -1.86
N ASN A 65 -0.25 3.99 -0.93
CA ASN A 65 -0.91 4.11 0.36
C ASN A 65 -2.41 4.41 0.20
N ILE A 66 -2.77 5.23 -0.79
CA ILE A 66 -4.16 5.58 -1.10
C ILE A 66 -4.92 4.37 -1.64
N TRP A 67 -4.29 3.53 -2.46
CA TRP A 67 -4.92 2.32 -2.99
C TRP A 67 -5.30 1.34 -1.87
N ILE A 68 -4.43 1.16 -0.88
CA ILE A 68 -4.70 0.29 0.28
C ILE A 68 -5.88 0.83 1.10
N LEU A 69 -5.91 2.13 1.38
CA LEU A 69 -7.05 2.78 2.07
C LEU A 69 -8.35 2.64 1.28
N PHE A 70 -8.30 2.83 -0.04
CA PHE A 70 -9.45 2.70 -0.90
C PHE A 70 -10.00 1.26 -0.90
N LEU A 71 -9.12 0.25 -0.96
CA LEU A 71 -9.52 -1.16 -0.83
C LEU A 71 -10.13 -1.46 0.54
N PHE A 72 -9.58 -0.91 1.62
CA PHE A 72 -10.14 -1.09 2.95
C PHE A 72 -11.55 -0.48 3.08
N ILE A 73 -11.76 0.73 2.58
CA ILE A 73 -13.10 1.36 2.57
C ILE A 73 -14.07 0.57 1.70
N ARG A 74 -13.62 0.11 0.53
CA ARG A 74 -14.45 -0.70 -0.38
C ARG A 74 -14.91 -2.01 0.23
N PHE A 75 -14.06 -2.67 1.02
CA PHE A 75 -14.40 -3.91 1.70
C PHE A 75 -15.69 -3.79 2.52
N TRP A 76 -16.02 -2.61 3.05
CA TRP A 76 -17.24 -2.39 3.84
C TRP A 76 -18.48 -2.02 3.01
N ARG A 77 -18.35 -1.74 1.70
CA ARG A 77 -19.48 -1.36 0.84
C ARG A 77 -20.38 -2.55 0.51
N LYS A 78 -21.70 -2.39 0.53
CA LYS A 78 -22.65 -3.47 0.16
C LYS A 78 -22.62 -3.80 -1.34
N ASN A 79 -22.60 -2.78 -2.20
CA ASN A 79 -22.62 -2.92 -3.66
C ASN A 79 -21.30 -2.49 -4.30
N GLU A 80 -20.33 -3.41 -4.34
CA GLU A 80 -19.04 -3.15 -4.97
C GLU A 80 -19.00 -3.60 -6.44
N ARG A 81 -18.54 -2.69 -7.31
CA ARG A 81 -18.20 -3.01 -8.70
C ARG A 81 -16.92 -3.84 -8.72
N LYS A 82 -17.01 -5.15 -8.96
CA LYS A 82 -15.86 -6.07 -8.94
C LYS A 82 -14.71 -5.62 -9.83
N GLY A 83 -15.01 -5.14 -11.04
CA GLY A 83 -13.98 -4.63 -11.96
C GLY A 83 -13.13 -3.51 -11.36
N LEU A 84 -13.75 -2.57 -10.64
CA LEU A 84 -13.02 -1.50 -9.95
C LEU A 84 -12.21 -2.02 -8.76
N THR A 85 -12.67 -3.06 -8.06
CA THR A 85 -11.88 -3.69 -6.99
C THR A 85 -10.63 -4.34 -7.57
N PHE A 86 -10.75 -5.11 -8.65
CA PHE A 86 -9.60 -5.73 -9.32
C PHE A 86 -8.64 -4.71 -9.93
N LEU A 87 -9.16 -3.63 -10.52
CA LEU A 87 -8.34 -2.54 -11.02
C LEU A 87 -7.46 -1.95 -9.91
N VAL A 88 -8.05 -1.63 -8.74
CA VAL A 88 -7.31 -1.05 -7.63
C VAL A 88 -6.32 -2.06 -7.03
N ILE A 89 -6.67 -3.34 -6.96
CA ILE A 89 -5.71 -4.39 -6.57
C ILE A 89 -4.51 -4.41 -7.54
N GLY A 90 -4.77 -4.36 -8.85
CA GLY A 90 -3.72 -4.30 -9.86
C GLY A 90 -2.83 -3.06 -9.71
N LEU A 91 -3.43 -1.88 -9.50
CA LEU A 91 -2.69 -0.63 -9.25
C LEU A 91 -1.84 -0.72 -7.98
N MET A 92 -2.40 -1.24 -6.89
CA MET A 92 -1.66 -1.45 -5.64
C MET A 92 -0.48 -2.39 -5.83
N LEU A 93 -0.67 -3.53 -6.49
CA LEU A 93 0.40 -4.49 -6.75
C LEU A 93 1.48 -3.91 -7.68
N ALA A 94 1.10 -3.23 -8.76
CA ALA A 94 2.05 -2.57 -9.65
C ALA A 94 2.89 -1.52 -8.89
N SER A 95 2.25 -0.78 -8.00
CA SER A 95 2.89 0.22 -7.15
C SER A 95 3.88 -0.40 -6.16
N VAL A 96 3.51 -1.51 -5.50
CA VAL A 96 4.41 -2.26 -4.61
C VAL A 96 5.61 -2.84 -5.35
N VAL A 97 5.40 -3.40 -6.55
CA VAL A 97 6.48 -3.94 -7.39
C VAL A 97 7.43 -2.83 -7.83
N TYR A 98 6.87 -1.68 -8.24
CA TYR A 98 7.66 -0.52 -8.62
C TYR A 98 8.52 -0.01 -7.47
N TRP A 99 7.96 0.03 -6.25
CA TRP A 99 8.67 0.36 -5.03
C TRP A 99 9.86 -0.54 -4.75
N LEU A 100 9.65 -1.86 -4.83
CA LEU A 100 10.71 -2.86 -4.69
C LEU A 100 11.83 -2.58 -5.69
N TYR A 101 11.47 -2.46 -6.97
CA TYR A 101 12.42 -2.20 -8.04
C TYR A 101 13.22 -0.90 -7.84
N LYS A 102 12.57 0.20 -7.45
CA LYS A 102 13.23 1.50 -7.27
C LYS A 102 14.18 1.51 -6.06
N MET A 103 13.84 0.80 -4.99
CA MET A 103 14.58 0.82 -3.73
C MET A 103 15.66 -0.25 -3.64
N GLU A 104 15.58 -1.33 -4.43
CA GLU A 104 16.50 -2.48 -4.37
C GLU A 104 17.98 -2.08 -4.47
N ASP A 105 18.31 -1.14 -5.37
CA ASP A 105 19.69 -0.70 -5.60
C ASP A 105 20.08 0.54 -4.78
N THR A 106 19.12 1.22 -4.15
CA THR A 106 19.34 2.56 -3.57
C THR A 106 19.23 2.59 -2.05
N SER A 107 18.64 1.57 -1.42
CA SER A 107 18.41 1.56 0.02
C SER A 107 18.22 0.16 0.58
N VAL A 108 18.50 -0.02 1.87
CA VAL A 108 18.18 -1.27 2.54
C VAL A 108 16.73 -1.21 3.03
N LEU A 109 15.92 -2.15 2.53
CA LEU A 109 14.52 -2.31 2.93
C LEU A 109 14.41 -2.95 4.32
N LEU A 110 13.74 -2.27 5.24
CA LEU A 110 13.61 -2.67 6.64
C LEU A 110 12.23 -3.25 6.95
N ILE A 111 12.03 -3.68 8.20
CA ILE A 111 10.82 -4.37 8.65
C ILE A 111 9.53 -3.60 8.36
N GLY A 112 9.54 -2.27 8.46
CA GLY A 112 8.38 -1.43 8.18
C GLY A 112 7.90 -1.60 6.74
N PHE A 113 8.82 -1.70 5.77
CA PHE A 113 8.49 -1.91 4.37
C PHE A 113 7.82 -3.28 4.14
N TRP A 114 8.33 -4.34 4.76
CA TRP A 114 7.73 -5.67 4.64
C TRP A 114 6.35 -5.77 5.32
N VAL A 115 6.21 -5.15 6.50
CA VAL A 115 4.94 -5.08 7.23
C VAL A 115 3.89 -4.30 6.42
N TRP A 116 4.31 -3.23 5.73
CA TRP A 116 3.46 -2.46 4.83
C TRP A 116 2.93 -3.30 3.67
N ILE A 117 3.80 -4.07 2.99
CA ILE A 117 3.39 -4.99 1.91
C ILE A 117 2.40 -6.02 2.43
N ILE A 118 2.73 -6.70 3.54
CA ILE A 118 1.86 -7.74 4.12
C ILE A 118 0.49 -7.14 4.46
N GLY A 119 0.46 -5.94 5.06
CA GLY A 119 -0.78 -5.23 5.34
C GLY A 119 -1.62 -4.99 4.10
N GLY A 120 -1.03 -4.43 3.04
CA GLY A 120 -1.70 -4.18 1.77
C GLY A 120 -2.23 -5.46 1.10
N VAL A 121 -1.44 -6.54 1.10
CA VAL A 121 -1.83 -7.85 0.55
C VAL A 121 -3.01 -8.44 1.31
N LEU A 122 -3.01 -8.40 2.65
CA LEU A 122 -4.13 -8.89 3.44
C LEU A 122 -5.42 -8.09 3.16
N VAL A 123 -5.33 -6.77 3.01
CA VAL A 123 -6.47 -5.93 2.62
C VAL A 123 -6.98 -6.32 1.22
N ALA A 124 -6.09 -6.54 0.25
CA ALA A 124 -6.47 -6.99 -1.09
C ALA A 124 -7.14 -8.37 -1.08
N ILE A 125 -6.54 -9.35 -0.40
CA ILE A 125 -7.09 -10.71 -0.24
C ILE A 125 -8.48 -10.65 0.41
N SER A 126 -8.66 -9.81 1.43
CA SER A 126 -9.97 -9.67 2.08
C SER A 126 -11.07 -9.18 1.12
N ASN A 127 -10.72 -8.30 0.17
CA ASN A 127 -11.64 -7.84 -0.87
C ASN A 127 -11.97 -8.94 -1.89
N VAL A 128 -11.00 -9.79 -2.24
CA VAL A 128 -11.22 -10.93 -3.15
C VAL A 128 -12.09 -12.00 -2.50
N LEU A 129 -11.82 -12.31 -1.22
CA LEU A 129 -12.53 -13.35 -0.45
C LEU A 129 -13.90 -12.92 0.07
N LYS A 130 -14.30 -11.67 -0.16
CA LYS A 130 -15.59 -11.17 0.28
C LYS A 130 -16.73 -11.85 -0.47
N VAL A 131 -17.35 -12.82 0.18
CA VAL A 131 -18.54 -13.52 -0.33
C VAL A 131 -19.70 -12.54 -0.37
N ARG A 132 -20.28 -12.31 -1.57
CA ARG A 132 -21.49 -11.49 -1.75
C ARG A 132 -22.57 -11.98 -0.79
N ARG A 133 -23.25 -11.03 -0.14
CA ARG A 133 -24.59 -11.31 0.39
C ARG A 133 -25.42 -11.72 -0.83
N SER A 134 -25.82 -12.98 -0.90
CA SER A 134 -27.10 -13.33 -1.50
C SER A 134 -28.14 -12.71 -0.57
N GLU A 135 -28.56 -11.50 -0.91
CA GLU A 135 -29.93 -11.08 -0.63
C GLU A 135 -30.81 -11.80 -1.65
#